data_AF-A0A352XWN2-F1
#
_entry.id   AF-A0A352XWN2-F1
#
_cell.length_a   1.000
_cell.length_b   1.000
_cell.length_c   1.000
_cell.angle_alpha   90.00
_cell.angle_beta   90.00
_cell.angle_gamma   90.00
#
_symmetry.space_group_name_H-M   'P 1'
#
loop_
_entity.id
_entity.type
_entity.pdbx_description
1 polymer ?
#
loop_
_entity_poly.entity_id
_entity_poly.type
_entity_poly.pdbx_seq_one_letter_code
_entity_poly.pdbx_strand_id
1 'polypeptide(L)' 'YRWSPTQQGPGSNLAQAYVRFARDFREGTHVCPTFDDAVTRHRMLHAIEIAAATGQRQTLG' A
#
# COMPACT_ATOMS: atom_id res chain seq x y z
N TYR A 1 -3.93 1.34 16.15
CA TYR A 1 -5.33 1.78 16.33
C TYR A 1 -6.19 1.26 15.18
N ARG A 2 -7.34 0.65 15.49
CA ARG A 2 -8.25 -0.08 14.55
C ARG A 2 -9.57 0.68 14.43
N TRP A 3 -10.02 0.92 13.19
CA TRP A 3 -11.11 1.88 12.87
C TRP A 3 -12.36 1.25 12.22
N SER A 4 -12.39 -0.07 12.02
CA SER A 4 -13.56 -0.79 11.49
C SER A 4 -14.08 -1.83 12.49
N PRO A 5 -15.38 -2.19 12.45
CA PRO A 5 -15.92 -3.34 13.19
C PRO A 5 -15.15 -4.62 12.83
N THR A 6 -15.09 -5.59 13.75
CA THR A 6 -14.43 -6.88 13.52
C THR A 6 -15.15 -7.69 12.44
N GLN A 7 -14.67 -7.60 11.20
CA GLN A 7 -14.90 -8.64 10.20
C GLN A 7 -13.82 -9.72 10.36
N GLN A 8 -14.25 -10.96 10.55
CA GLN A 8 -13.34 -12.10 10.55
C GLN A 8 -13.06 -12.52 9.10
N GLY A 9 -11.78 -12.66 8.74
CA GLY A 9 -11.36 -13.17 7.44
C GLY A 9 -10.67 -12.17 6.50
N PRO A 10 -10.35 -12.60 5.27
CA PRO A 10 -9.49 -11.88 4.32
C PRO A 10 -9.97 -10.47 3.96
N GLY A 11 -11.27 -10.21 4.03
CA GLY A 11 -11.88 -8.92 3.72
C GLY A 11 -11.63 -7.81 4.74
N SER A 12 -11.13 -8.14 5.94
CA SER A 12 -10.90 -7.16 7.01
C SER A 12 -9.89 -6.07 6.65
N ASN A 13 -8.88 -6.39 5.83
CA ASN A 13 -7.90 -5.42 5.34
C ASN A 13 -8.52 -4.47 4.31
N LEU A 14 -9.37 -5.01 3.42
CA LEU A 14 -10.06 -4.22 2.40
C LEU A 14 -11.08 -3.26 3.03
N ALA A 15 -11.86 -3.73 4.00
CA ALA A 15 -12.81 -2.90 4.73
C ALA A 15 -12.09 -1.74 5.45
N GLN A 16 -10.95 -2.02 6.09
CA GLN A 16 -10.12 -0.98 6.71
C GLN A 16 -9.57 0.03 5.70
N ALA A 17 -9.16 -0.41 4.51
CA ALA A 17 -8.70 0.48 3.44
C ALA A 17 -9.82 1.43 2.98
N TYR A 18 -11.02 0.91 2.76
CA TYR A 18 -12.16 1.75 2.37
C TYR A 18 -12.58 2.75 3.45
N VAL A 19 -12.52 2.36 4.73
CA VAL A 19 -12.80 3.29 5.85
C VAL A 19 -11.78 4.46 5.85
N ARG A 20 -10.49 4.16 5.64
CA ARG A 20 -9.44 5.19 5.57
C ARG A 20 -9.63 6.11 4.37
N PHE A 21 -9.93 5.53 3.20
CA PHE A 21 -10.20 6.29 2.00
C PHE A 21 -11.39 7.24 2.16
N ALA A 22 -12.50 6.76 2.73
CA ALA A 22 -13.68 7.59 2.98
C ALA A 22 -13.38 8.74 3.96
N ARG A 23 -12.49 8.51 4.95
CA ARG A 23 -12.04 9.54 5.89
C ARG A 23 -11.20 10.60 5.17
N ASP A 24 -10.24 10.19 4.36
CA ASP A 24 -9.40 11.11 3.58
C ASP A 24 -10.25 12.01 2.68
N PHE A 25 -11.26 11.43 2.02
CA PHE A 25 -12.19 12.19 1.19
C PHE A 25 -13.04 13.21 1.98
N ARG A 26 -13.50 12.84 3.18
CA ARG A 26 -14.41 13.67 3.99
C ARG A 26 -13.69 14.74 4.81
N GLU A 27 -12.53 14.41 5.35
CA GLU A 27 -11.81 15.21 6.34
C GLU A 27 -10.55 15.86 5.75
N GLY A 28 -10.18 15.56 4.51
CA GLY A 28 -8.93 16.01 3.91
C GLY A 28 -7.68 15.39 4.58
N THR A 29 -7.84 14.24 5.22
CA THR A 29 -6.71 13.50 5.82
C THR A 29 -5.94 12.71 4.76
N HIS A 30 -4.79 12.15 5.16
CA HIS A 30 -3.94 11.30 4.31
C HIS A 30 -3.54 10.02 5.03
N VAL A 31 -4.52 9.22 5.45
CA VAL A 31 -4.30 7.97 6.21
C VAL A 31 -4.37 6.71 5.34
N CYS A 32 -4.94 6.81 4.14
CA CYS A 32 -4.93 5.77 3.12
C CYS A 32 -3.68 5.88 2.25
N PRO A 33 -3.01 4.76 1.91
CA PRO A 33 -2.01 4.75 0.87
C PRO A 33 -2.57 5.31 -0.44
N THR A 34 -1.75 6.09 -1.12
CA THR A 34 -2.06 6.74 -2.39
C THR A 34 -1.63 5.89 -3.58
N PHE A 35 -1.83 6.41 -4.79
CA PHE A 35 -1.29 5.79 -5.99
C PHE A 35 0.25 5.87 -6.02
N ASP A 36 0.85 6.96 -5.56
CA ASP A 36 2.31 7.13 -5.53
C ASP A 36 2.97 6.12 -4.59
N ASP A 37 2.31 5.80 -3.47
CA ASP A 37 2.68 4.72 -2.57
C ASP A 37 2.69 3.34 -3.25
N ALA A 38 1.75 3.12 -4.17
CA ALA A 38 1.66 1.89 -4.94
C ALA A 38 2.73 1.83 -6.03
N VAL A 39 3.00 2.94 -6.72
CA VAL A 39 4.07 3.05 -7.73
C VAL A 39 5.43 2.78 -7.10
N THR A 40 5.70 3.37 -5.93
CA THR A 40 6.96 3.17 -5.20
C THR A 40 7.18 1.70 -4.87
N ARG A 41 6.14 1.02 -4.37
CA ARG A 41 6.20 -0.41 -4.05
C ARG A 41 6.41 -1.27 -5.30
N HIS A 42 5.74 -0.96 -6.40
CA HIS A 42 5.93 -1.71 -7.65
C HIS A 42 7.34 -1.54 -8.22
N ARG A 43 7.91 -0.33 -8.17
CA ARG A 43 9.31 -0.10 -8.57
C ARG A 43 10.28 -0.89 -7.71
N MET A 44 10.05 -0.94 -6.40
CA MET A 44 10.85 -1.75 -5.48
C MET A 44 10.79 -3.24 -5.83
N LEU A 45 9.59 -3.80 -6.04
CA LEU A 45 9.44 -5.20 -6.42
C LEU A 45 10.14 -5.49 -7.75
N HIS A 46 9.98 -4.62 -8.73
CA HIS A 46 10.66 -4.73 -10.01
C HIS A 46 12.19 -4.71 -9.86
N ALA A 47 12.73 -3.82 -9.03
CA ALA A 47 14.17 -3.78 -8.77
C ALA A 47 14.69 -5.06 -8.11
N ILE A 48 13.90 -5.71 -7.24
CA ILE A 48 14.24 -7.01 -6.65
C ILE A 48 14.28 -8.09 -7.74
N GLU A 49 13.30 -8.11 -8.64
CA GLU A 49 13.28 -9.05 -9.78
C GLU A 49 14.51 -8.89 -10.67
N ILE A 50 14.88 -7.66 -11.01
CA ILE A 50 16.09 -7.38 -11.80
C ILE A 50 17.36 -7.76 -11.04
N ALA A 51 17.45 -7.48 -9.74
CA ALA A 51 18.60 -7.88 -8.93
C ALA A 51 18.77 -9.41 -8.89
N ALA A 52 17.66 -10.14 -8.75
CA ALA A 52 17.66 -11.60 -8.77
C ALA A 52 18.10 -12.16 -10.13
N ALA A 53 17.66 -11.55 -11.23
CA ALA A 53 18.01 -12.01 -12.58
C ALA A 53 19.47 -11.70 -12.97
N THR A 54 20.01 -10.57 -12.52
CA THR A 54 21.34 -10.07 -12.94
C THR A 54 22.46 -10.34 -11.93
N GLY A 55 22.10 -10.63 -10.68
CA GLY A 55 23.04 -10.67 -9.56
C GLY A 55 23.62 -9.29 -9.17
N GLN A 56 23.10 -8.20 -9.74
CA GLN A 56 23.59 -6.83 -9.51
C GLN A 56 22.62 -6.05 -8.63
N ARG A 57 23.16 -5.29 -7.67
CA ARG A 57 22.36 -4.40 -6.81
C ARG A 57 21.65 -3.33 -7.64
N GLN A 58 20.34 -3.21 -7.43
CA GLN A 58 19.53 -2.13 -8.01
C GLN A 58 19.33 -1.00 -6.99
N THR A 59 19.26 0.25 -7.48
CA THR A 59 18.97 1.43 -6.66
C THR A 59 17.70 2.09 -7.21
N LEU A 60 16.75 2.42 -6.33
CA LEU A 60 15.56 3.16 -6.69
C LEU A 60 15.91 4.66 -6.63
N GLY A 61 15.71 5.37 -7.74
CA GLY A 61 15.84 6.83 -7.83
C GLY A 61 14.59 7.56 -7.36
#